data_AF-A0A3M6U3M1-F1
#
_entry.id   AF-A0A3M6U3M1-F1
#
_cell.length_a   1.000
_cell.length_b   1.000
_cell.length_c   1.000
_cell.angle_alpha   90.00
_cell.angle_beta   90.00
_cell.angle_gamma   90.00
#
_symmetry.space_group_name_H-M   'P 1'
#
loop_
_entity.id
_entity.type
_entity.pdbx_description
1 polymer ?
#
loop_
_entity_poly.entity_id
_entity_poly.type
_entity_poly.pdbx_seq_one_letter_code
_entity_poly.pdbx_strand_id
1 'polypeptide(L)'
;DHTAGIKAMAASRKYFLSLFGRNFRHVLYQSRNPHLMRPNMRLLSDKIIDSSDSEPPIPVYKSPQNEPVDRKRARLLYQSRKRGMLENGLLLSTFADKHLDGLNDNQLDQYDKLINEPSNDWEIYYWMTDKKPTPTEYDNPVMELLKIHAKNENMEERIRQPDLQAK
;
A
#
# COMPACT_ATOMS: atom_id res chain seq x y z
N ASP A 1 -3.68 -50.18 13.29
CA ASP A 1 -5.11 -50.13 12.88
C ASP A 1 -5.78 -48.93 13.53
N HIS A 2 -5.64 -47.74 12.95
CA HIS A 2 -6.47 -47.20 11.87
C HIS A 2 -7.95 -47.00 12.28
N THR A 3 -8.31 -45.72 12.37
CA THR A 3 -9.62 -45.19 11.97
C THR A 3 -10.77 -45.33 12.96
N ALA A 4 -10.69 -44.65 14.11
CA ALA A 4 -11.85 -44.37 14.96
C ALA A 4 -11.75 -42.97 15.57
N GLY A 5 -11.90 -41.94 14.75
CA GLY A 5 -11.85 -40.55 15.25
C GLY A 5 -12.38 -39.47 14.31
N ILE A 6 -12.96 -39.85 13.16
CA ILE A 6 -13.54 -38.90 12.20
C ILE A 6 -14.95 -39.36 11.85
N LYS A 7 -15.90 -39.10 12.75
CA LYS A 7 -17.34 -38.97 12.47
C LYS A 7 -18.05 -38.55 13.76
N ALA A 8 -17.95 -37.27 14.10
CA ALA A 8 -18.81 -36.65 15.09
C ALA A 8 -19.33 -35.32 14.54
N MET A 9 -20.64 -35.33 14.25
CA MET A 9 -21.54 -34.18 14.33
C MET A 9 -21.34 -33.03 13.32
N ALA A 10 -21.71 -33.33 12.08
CA ALA A 10 -22.49 -32.37 11.29
C ALA A 10 -23.89 -32.24 11.91
N ALA A 11 -24.40 -30.99 11.93
CA ALA A 11 -25.73 -30.55 12.37
C ALA A 11 -25.88 -30.14 13.85
N SER A 12 -25.76 -28.83 14.11
CA SER A 12 -26.77 -28.09 14.88
C SER A 12 -26.50 -26.58 14.85
N ARG A 13 -27.15 -25.86 13.94
CA ARG A 13 -27.53 -24.44 14.12
C ARG A 13 -28.86 -24.20 13.41
N LYS A 14 -29.92 -24.85 13.92
CA LYS A 14 -31.30 -24.43 13.69
C LYS A 14 -31.66 -23.45 14.79
N TYR A 15 -31.60 -22.14 14.51
CA TYR A 15 -32.20 -21.14 15.37
C TYR A 15 -33.63 -20.86 14.91
N PHE A 16 -34.51 -21.37 15.76
CA PHE A 16 -35.88 -21.04 16.10
C PHE A 16 -36.44 -19.67 15.63
N LEU A 17 -37.62 -19.78 15.03
CA LEU A 17 -38.84 -18.96 15.10
C LEU A 17 -38.91 -17.53 14.53
N SER A 18 -39.83 -17.43 13.58
CA SER A 18 -40.63 -16.26 13.22
C SER A 18 -41.37 -15.66 14.41
N LEU A 19 -41.41 -14.33 14.49
CA LEU A 19 -42.63 -13.52 14.59
C LEU A 19 -42.22 -12.05 14.52
N PHE A 20 -42.60 -11.34 13.46
CA PHE A 20 -43.15 -9.99 13.46
C PHE A 20 -43.21 -9.49 12.01
N GLY A 21 -44.39 -9.60 11.42
CA GLY A 21 -44.72 -8.87 10.20
C GLY A 21 -44.67 -7.37 10.48
N ARG A 22 -43.93 -6.63 9.66
CA ARG A 22 -44.12 -5.19 9.48
C ARG A 22 -44.09 -4.89 7.99
N ASN A 23 -45.26 -4.44 7.52
CA ASN A 23 -45.51 -3.90 6.19
C ASN A 23 -44.59 -2.71 5.91
N PHE A 24 -43.68 -2.84 4.94
CA PHE A 24 -43.10 -1.69 4.27
C PHE A 24 -43.85 -1.47 2.97
N ARG A 25 -44.79 -0.51 2.98
CA ARG A 25 -45.38 0.05 1.76
C ARG A 25 -44.30 0.88 1.06
N HIS A 26 -43.89 0.47 -0.14
CA HIS A 26 -43.16 1.32 -1.07
C HIS A 26 -44.04 2.53 -1.43
N VAL A 27 -43.57 3.73 -1.11
CA VAL A 27 -44.14 4.98 -1.63
C VAL A 27 -43.58 5.16 -3.04
N LEU A 28 -44.38 4.88 -4.06
CA LEU A 28 -44.08 5.25 -5.44
C LEU A 28 -44.32 6.76 -5.59
N TYR A 29 -43.24 7.53 -5.72
CA TYR A 29 -43.34 8.92 -6.13
C TYR A 29 -43.59 8.97 -7.64
N GLN A 30 -44.87 9.06 -8.03
CA GLN A 30 -45.24 9.22 -9.43
C GLN A 30 -45.11 10.69 -9.83
N SER A 31 -43.98 11.04 -10.44
CA SER A 31 -43.77 12.35 -11.07
C SER A 31 -44.67 12.51 -12.29
N ARG A 32 -45.51 13.56 -12.29
CA ARG A 32 -46.45 13.93 -13.37
C ARG A 32 -45.84 15.00 -14.29
N ASN A 33 -44.88 14.63 -15.13
CA ASN A 33 -44.36 15.54 -16.17
C ASN A 33 -44.39 14.86 -17.55
N PRO A 34 -45.41 15.12 -18.39
CA PRO A 34 -45.61 14.41 -19.67
C PRO A 34 -44.78 14.94 -20.85
N HIS A 35 -43.68 15.69 -20.64
CA HIS A 35 -42.95 16.34 -21.76
C HIS A 35 -41.45 16.02 -21.86
N LEU A 36 -40.96 14.95 -21.24
CA LEU A 36 -39.57 14.50 -21.40
C LEU A 36 -39.50 13.05 -21.89
N MET A 37 -40.21 12.75 -22.98
CA MET A 37 -39.90 11.61 -23.84
C MET A 37 -38.87 12.07 -24.88
N ARG A 38 -37.60 12.01 -24.51
CA ARG A 38 -36.51 11.81 -25.46
C ARG A 38 -35.57 10.77 -24.86
N PRO A 39 -35.56 9.51 -25.34
CA PRO A 39 -34.44 8.65 -25.02
C PRO A 39 -33.21 9.32 -25.64
N ASN A 40 -32.29 9.76 -24.79
CA ASN A 40 -31.01 10.28 -25.24
C ASN A 40 -30.23 9.05 -25.73
N MET A 41 -30.45 8.66 -26.99
CA MET A 41 -29.68 7.68 -27.74
C MET A 41 -28.29 8.26 -28.03
N ARG A 42 -27.55 8.62 -26.99
CA ARG A 42 -26.11 8.86 -27.08
C ARG A 42 -25.42 7.57 -26.67
N LEU A 43 -25.35 6.66 -27.65
CA LEU A 43 -24.19 5.81 -27.92
C LEU A 43 -23.39 5.37 -26.69
N LEU A 44 -23.98 4.56 -25.81
CA LEU A 44 -23.17 3.59 -25.06
C LEU A 44 -22.94 2.46 -26.06
N SER A 45 -21.73 2.39 -26.63
CA SER A 45 -21.35 1.17 -27.34
C SER A 45 -21.39 0.01 -26.35
N ASP A 46 -22.08 -1.08 -26.69
CA ASP A 46 -22.05 -2.35 -25.92
C ASP A 46 -20.66 -3.03 -25.89
N LYS A 47 -19.65 -2.37 -26.48
CA LYS A 47 -18.26 -2.77 -26.33
C LYS A 47 -17.80 -2.32 -24.95
N ILE A 48 -17.58 -3.30 -24.07
CA ILE A 48 -16.67 -3.14 -22.93
C ILE A 48 -15.30 -2.80 -23.54
N ILE A 49 -14.94 -1.51 -23.55
CA ILE A 49 -13.66 -1.01 -24.11
C ILE A 49 -12.50 -1.39 -23.18
N ASP A 50 -12.79 -1.61 -21.91
CA ASP A 50 -11.82 -1.97 -20.89
C ASP A 50 -11.89 -3.49 -20.64
N SER A 51 -11.26 -4.28 -21.51
CA SER A 51 -11.06 -5.70 -21.24
C SER A 51 -10.01 -5.84 -20.14
N SER A 52 -10.25 -6.75 -19.19
CA SER A 52 -9.44 -7.00 -17.99
C SER A 52 -7.95 -7.34 -18.20
N ASP A 53 -7.49 -7.35 -19.46
CA ASP A 53 -6.16 -7.79 -19.87
C ASP A 53 -5.32 -6.63 -20.47
N SER A 54 -5.82 -5.39 -20.39
CA SER A 54 -5.24 -4.21 -21.06
C SER A 54 -4.59 -3.21 -20.10
N GLU A 55 -4.13 -3.63 -18.91
CA GLU A 55 -3.38 -2.71 -18.05
C GLU A 55 -2.01 -2.42 -18.67
N PRO A 56 -1.66 -1.13 -18.89
CA PRO A 56 -0.33 -0.80 -19.37
C PRO A 56 0.72 -1.20 -18.31
N PRO A 57 1.90 -1.67 -18.72
CA PRO A 57 2.94 -2.04 -17.78
C PRO A 57 3.38 -0.83 -16.96
N ILE A 58 3.66 -1.06 -15.68
CA ILE A 58 4.21 -0.03 -14.79
C ILE A 58 5.57 0.44 -15.37
N PRO A 59 5.78 1.76 -15.53
CA PRO A 59 7.05 2.25 -16.04
C PRO A 59 8.19 1.88 -15.09
N VAL A 60 9.30 1.39 -15.65
CA VAL A 60 10.50 1.07 -14.88
C VAL A 60 11.09 2.36 -14.28
N TYR A 61 11.39 2.32 -12.98
CA TYR A 61 12.04 3.42 -12.30
C TYR A 61 13.43 3.69 -12.89
N LYS A 62 13.76 4.97 -13.10
CA LYS A 62 15.06 5.40 -13.61
C LYS A 62 15.68 6.40 -12.64
N SER A 63 16.72 5.98 -11.93
CA SER A 63 17.50 6.87 -11.08
C SER A 63 18.16 7.98 -11.91
N PRO A 64 18.16 9.24 -11.44
CA PRO A 64 18.89 10.33 -12.09
C PRO A 64 20.40 10.05 -12.19
N GLN A 65 21.00 10.31 -13.34
CA GLN A 65 22.43 10.16 -13.59
C GLN A 65 23.17 11.47 -13.27
N ASN A 66 24.39 11.35 -12.74
CA ASN A 66 25.31 12.48 -12.48
C ASN A 66 24.73 13.62 -11.63
N GLU A 67 23.85 13.33 -10.68
CA GLU A 67 23.38 14.33 -9.72
C GLU A 67 24.40 14.53 -8.57
N PRO A 68 24.57 15.76 -8.07
CA PRO A 68 25.42 16.01 -6.91
C PRO A 68 24.85 15.33 -5.67
N VAL A 69 25.71 14.84 -4.78
CA VAL A 69 25.33 14.03 -3.61
C VAL A 69 24.30 14.73 -2.73
N ASP A 70 24.43 16.05 -2.53
CA ASP A 70 23.48 16.81 -1.72
C ASP A 70 22.07 16.86 -2.34
N ARG A 71 22.00 16.91 -3.67
CA ARG A 71 20.73 16.86 -4.40
C ARG A 71 20.13 15.45 -4.37
N LYS A 72 20.96 14.41 -4.51
CA LYS A 72 20.55 13.00 -4.32
C LYS A 72 19.93 12.82 -2.93
N ARG A 73 20.61 13.32 -1.88
CA ARG A 73 20.12 13.27 -0.51
C ARG A 73 18.79 14.00 -0.32
N ALA A 74 18.69 15.24 -0.83
CA ALA A 74 17.45 16.01 -0.75
C ALA A 74 16.27 15.32 -1.46
N ARG A 75 16.52 14.73 -2.64
CA ARG A 75 15.54 13.95 -3.40
C ARG A 75 15.09 12.72 -2.62
N LEU A 76 16.04 11.94 -2.10
CA LEU A 76 15.74 10.72 -1.33
C LEU A 76 14.96 11.05 -0.05
N LEU A 77 15.35 12.09 0.68
CA LEU A 77 14.59 12.58 1.83
C LEU A 77 13.14 12.91 1.45
N TYR A 78 12.93 13.61 0.34
CA TYR A 78 11.58 13.92 -0.15
C TYR A 78 10.78 12.65 -0.47
N GLN A 79 11.37 11.71 -1.22
CA GLN A 79 10.73 10.44 -1.61
C GLN A 79 10.40 9.56 -0.40
N SER A 80 11.25 9.53 0.63
CA SER A 80 11.00 8.83 1.89
C SER A 80 9.82 9.39 2.66
N ARG A 81 9.56 10.70 2.55
CA ARG A 81 8.45 11.38 3.24
C ARG A 81 7.12 11.29 2.49
N LYS A 82 7.14 11.11 1.17
CA LYS A 82 5.95 11.12 0.29
C LYS A 82 5.54 9.70 -0.12
N ARG A 83 5.10 8.91 0.87
CA ARG A 83 4.61 7.52 0.66
C ARG A 83 3.09 7.46 0.64
N GLY A 84 2.54 6.44 -0.02
CA GLY A 84 1.08 6.22 -0.07
C GLY A 84 0.50 5.72 1.26
N MET A 85 1.34 5.13 2.12
CA MET A 85 0.95 4.54 3.41
C MET A 85 1.65 5.26 4.57
N LEU A 86 0.91 5.53 5.66
CA LEU A 86 1.41 6.28 6.82
C LEU A 86 2.57 5.57 7.50
N GLU A 87 2.48 4.25 7.65
CA GLU A 87 3.47 3.39 8.29
C GLU A 87 4.84 3.52 7.62
N ASN A 88 4.90 3.44 6.29
CA ASN A 88 6.13 3.67 5.53
C ASN A 88 6.56 5.13 5.63
N GLY A 89 5.61 6.07 5.57
CA GLY A 89 5.90 7.49 5.71
C GLY A 89 6.58 7.83 7.03
N LEU A 90 6.23 7.17 8.13
CA LEU A 90 6.86 7.36 9.45
C LEU A 90 8.20 6.64 9.55
N LEU A 91 8.26 5.36 9.14
CA LEU A 91 9.50 4.58 9.21
C LEU A 91 10.61 5.16 8.32
N LEU A 92 10.30 5.45 7.06
CA LEU A 92 11.28 5.93 6.09
C LEU A 92 11.68 7.39 6.37
N SER A 93 10.77 8.25 6.82
CA SER A 93 11.14 9.64 7.14
C SER A 93 12.06 9.75 8.35
N THR A 94 11.80 8.98 9.42
CA THR A 94 12.67 8.94 10.61
C THR A 94 14.00 8.25 10.31
N PHE A 95 14.01 7.21 9.46
CA PHE A 95 15.24 6.60 8.99
C PHE A 95 16.10 7.59 8.19
N ALA A 96 15.48 8.28 7.22
CA ALA A 96 16.16 9.24 6.37
C ALA A 96 16.77 10.38 7.19
N ASP A 97 16.02 10.97 8.13
CA ASP A 97 16.51 12.03 9.00
C ASP A 97 17.75 11.60 9.82
N LYS A 98 17.80 10.33 10.27
CA LYS A 98 18.88 9.81 11.11
C LYS A 98 20.12 9.34 10.32
N HIS A 99 19.93 8.73 9.16
CA HIS A 99 20.99 7.95 8.50
C HIS A 99 21.49 8.57 7.20
N LEU A 100 20.68 9.35 6.50
CA LEU A 100 20.91 9.70 5.09
C LEU A 100 22.15 10.58 4.87
N ASP A 101 22.50 11.43 5.84
CA ASP A 101 23.72 12.24 5.81
C ASP A 101 25.00 11.39 6.02
N GLY A 102 24.89 10.26 6.73
CA GLY A 102 25.99 9.33 6.98
C GLY A 102 26.20 8.28 5.90
N LEU A 103 25.24 8.11 4.97
CA LEU A 103 25.36 7.14 3.88
C LEU A 103 26.39 7.60 2.84
N ASN A 104 27.23 6.67 2.39
CA ASN A 104 28.12 6.85 1.25
C ASN A 104 27.35 6.73 -0.08
N ASP A 105 28.01 7.04 -1.20
CA ASP A 105 27.34 7.09 -2.52
C ASP A 105 26.72 5.73 -2.94
N ASN A 106 27.41 4.61 -2.70
CA ASN A 106 26.88 3.28 -2.99
C ASN A 106 25.65 2.96 -2.12
N GLN A 107 25.70 3.29 -0.83
CA GLN A 107 24.55 3.12 0.06
C GLN A 107 23.38 4.02 -0.33
N LEU A 108 23.63 5.24 -0.81
CA LEU A 108 22.57 6.11 -1.34
C LEU A 108 21.92 5.49 -2.58
N ASP A 109 22.69 4.85 -3.46
CA ASP A 109 22.15 4.14 -4.62
C ASP A 109 21.35 2.89 -4.23
N GLN A 110 21.84 2.13 -3.24
CA GLN A 110 21.09 1.00 -2.66
C GLN A 110 19.77 1.47 -2.05
N TYR A 111 19.79 2.59 -1.32
CA TYR A 111 18.59 3.18 -0.73
C TYR A 111 17.61 3.67 -1.79
N ASP A 112 18.11 4.34 -2.84
CA ASP A 112 17.30 4.85 -3.96
C ASP A 112 16.52 3.72 -4.63
N LYS A 113 17.21 2.62 -4.96
CA LYS A 113 16.57 1.43 -5.53
C LYS A 113 15.56 0.83 -4.57
N LEU A 114 15.94 0.63 -3.31
CA LEU A 114 15.08 0.02 -2.30
C LEU A 114 13.73 0.73 -2.14
N ILE A 115 13.71 2.06 -2.13
CA ILE A 115 12.47 2.80 -1.86
C ILE A 115 11.66 3.12 -3.13
N ASN A 116 12.25 3.10 -4.32
CA ASN A 116 11.61 3.56 -5.55
C ASN A 116 11.39 2.48 -6.62
N GLU A 117 12.13 1.37 -6.60
CA GLU A 117 12.00 0.30 -7.59
C GLU A 117 10.81 -0.63 -7.32
N PRO A 118 10.50 -1.04 -6.07
CA PRO A 118 9.31 -1.83 -5.79
C PRO A 118 8.02 -1.06 -6.12
N SER A 119 7.14 -1.66 -6.91
CA SER A 119 5.87 -1.03 -7.29
C SER A 119 4.85 -0.95 -6.15
N ASN A 120 5.00 -1.77 -5.11
CA ASN A 120 4.07 -1.85 -3.98
C ASN A 120 4.75 -1.47 -2.66
N ASP A 121 4.26 -0.40 -2.03
CA ASP A 121 4.72 0.09 -0.73
C ASP A 121 4.65 -0.98 0.38
N TRP A 122 3.68 -1.90 0.34
CA TRP A 122 3.55 -2.95 1.34
C TRP A 122 4.71 -3.94 1.35
N GLU A 123 5.33 -4.20 0.19
CA GLU A 123 6.46 -5.12 0.12
C GLU A 123 7.65 -4.59 0.94
N ILE A 124 7.96 -3.29 0.79
CA ILE A 124 9.01 -2.64 1.57
C ILE A 124 8.70 -2.75 3.07
N TYR A 125 7.46 -2.50 3.48
CA TYR A 125 7.04 -2.65 4.88
C TYR A 125 7.26 -4.07 5.41
N TYR A 126 6.90 -5.08 4.63
CA TYR A 126 7.07 -6.48 5.04
C TYR A 126 8.53 -6.91 5.13
N TRP A 127 9.40 -6.41 4.27
CA TRP A 127 10.83 -6.68 4.35
C TRP A 127 11.47 -5.99 5.56
N MET A 128 11.12 -4.73 5.82
CA MET A 128 11.62 -3.98 6.99
C MET A 128 11.20 -4.61 8.32
N THR A 129 10.04 -5.27 8.36
CA THR A 129 9.47 -5.88 9.57
C THR A 129 9.69 -7.39 9.66
N ASP A 130 10.54 -7.95 8.77
CA ASP A 130 10.82 -9.39 8.66
C ASP A 130 9.56 -10.27 8.52
N LYS A 131 8.43 -9.71 8.08
CA LYS A 131 7.20 -10.47 7.79
C LYS A 131 7.29 -11.27 6.50
N LYS A 132 8.14 -10.83 5.57
CA LYS A 132 8.52 -11.56 4.36
C LYS A 132 10.04 -11.51 4.20
N PRO A 133 10.67 -12.54 3.62
CA PRO A 133 12.09 -12.49 3.33
C PRO A 133 12.41 -11.36 2.36
N THR A 134 13.53 -10.68 2.59
CA THR A 134 14.06 -9.67 1.67
C THR A 134 14.53 -10.36 0.38
N PRO A 135 14.11 -9.89 -0.80
CA PRO A 135 14.67 -10.37 -2.08
C PRO A 135 16.17 -10.07 -2.19
N THR A 136 16.91 -10.92 -2.90
CA THR A 136 18.37 -10.82 -2.99
C THR A 136 18.85 -9.48 -3.56
N GLU A 137 18.06 -8.84 -4.41
CA GLU A 137 18.36 -7.53 -4.98
C GLU A 137 18.38 -6.40 -3.93
N TYR A 138 17.64 -6.59 -2.84
CA TYR A 138 17.49 -5.64 -1.73
C TYR A 138 18.20 -6.10 -0.45
N ASP A 139 18.80 -7.30 -0.46
CA ASP A 139 19.56 -7.85 0.66
C ASP A 139 20.96 -7.21 0.74
N ASN A 140 21.00 -6.01 1.31
CA ASN A 140 22.19 -5.17 1.36
C ASN A 140 22.29 -4.45 2.71
N PRO A 141 23.44 -3.80 3.02
CA PRO A 141 23.65 -3.15 4.32
C PRO A 141 22.60 -2.08 4.67
N VAL A 142 21.99 -1.43 3.68
CA VAL A 142 20.96 -0.41 3.90
C VAL A 142 19.65 -1.05 4.36
N MET A 143 19.25 -2.19 3.78
CA MET A 143 18.10 -2.94 4.28
C MET A 143 18.31 -3.41 5.73
N GLU A 144 19.51 -3.90 6.07
CA GLU A 144 19.81 -4.31 7.44
C GLU A 144 19.73 -3.15 8.42
N LEU A 145 20.27 -1.97 8.07
CA LEU A 145 20.10 -0.75 8.86
C LEU A 145 18.61 -0.38 9.03
N LEU A 146 17.81 -0.56 7.98
CA LEU A 146 16.40 -0.23 7.98
C LEU A 146 15.58 -1.20 8.85
N LYS A 147 15.90 -2.49 8.86
CA LYS A 147 15.32 -3.48 9.78
C LYS A 147 15.66 -3.17 11.23
N ILE A 148 16.92 -2.86 11.52
CA ILE A 148 17.36 -2.42 12.87
C ILE A 148 16.57 -1.18 13.30
N HIS A 149 16.44 -0.20 12.39
CA HIS A 149 15.64 0.99 12.65
C HIS A 149 14.19 0.61 12.96
N ALA A 150 13.56 -0.24 12.14
CA ALA A 150 12.16 -0.67 12.30
C ALA A 150 11.88 -1.40 13.62
N LYS A 151 12.83 -2.20 14.13
CA LYS A 151 12.72 -2.89 15.44
C LYS A 151 12.56 -1.93 16.62
N ASN A 152 13.06 -0.70 16.49
CA ASN A 152 12.93 0.36 17.49
C ASN A 152 13.32 -0.09 18.92
N GLU A 153 14.50 -0.71 19.06
CA GLU A 153 14.96 -1.31 20.33
C GLU A 153 15.02 -0.29 21.49
N ASN A 154 15.28 0.98 21.17
CA ASN A 154 15.31 2.07 22.15
C ASN A 154 13.92 2.64 22.50
N MET A 155 12.84 2.08 21.93
CA MET A 155 11.46 2.55 22.11
C MET A 155 11.30 4.06 21.84
N GLU A 156 11.94 4.55 20.79
CA GLU A 156 11.84 5.95 20.37
C GLU A 156 10.40 6.26 19.93
N GLU A 157 9.89 7.45 20.27
CA GLU A 157 8.59 7.91 19.80
C GLU A 157 8.63 8.22 18.29
N ARG A 158 7.74 7.58 17.51
CA ARG A 158 7.65 7.77 16.04
C ARG A 158 6.23 8.07 15.60
N ILE A 159 5.62 9.04 16.27
CA ILE A 159 4.21 9.40 16.10
C ILE A 159 4.01 10.32 14.88
N ARG A 160 5.04 11.09 14.53
CA ARG A 160 5.01 12.06 13.43
C ARG A 160 6.32 12.05 12.64
N GLN A 161 6.27 12.58 11.42
CA GLN A 161 7.48 12.82 10.64
C GLN A 161 8.36 13.87 11.35
N PRO A 162 9.70 13.75 11.28
CA PRO A 162 10.61 14.78 11.78
C PRO A 162 10.41 16.12 11.08
N ASP A 163 10.76 17.22 11.75
CA ASP A 163 10.78 18.54 11.13
C ASP A 163 11.91 18.62 10.09
N LEU A 164 11.75 19.46 9.06
CA LEU A 164 12.81 19.64 8.07
C LEU A 164 13.90 20.53 8.68
N GLN A 165 15.14 20.04 8.65
CA GLN A 165 16.29 20.81 9.10
C GLN A 165 16.52 22.00 8.17
N ALA A 166 16.79 23.17 8.73
CA ALA A 166 17.27 24.31 7.95
C ALA A 166 18.72 24.03 7.54
N LYS A 167 18.98 23.94 6.24
CA LYS A 167 20.33 23.85 5.67
C LYS A 167 20.90 25.24 5.41
#